data_AF-A0A931T1L0-F1
#
_entry.id   AF-A0A931T1L0-F1
#
_cell.length_a   1.000
_cell.length_b   1.000
_cell.length_c   1.000
_cell.angle_alpha   90.00
_cell.angle_beta   90.00
_cell.angle_gamma   90.00
#
_symmetry.space_group_name_H-M   'P 1'
#
loop_
_entity.id
_entity.type
_entity.pdbx_description
1 polymer ?
#
loop_
_entity_poly.entity_id
_entity_poly.type
_entity_poly.pdbx_seq_one_letter_code
_entity_poly.pdbx_strand_id
1 'polypeptide(L)'
;MQVDGEVAQPGIYNLPAGTRAGDAVRAAGGPTPAADPVALNLARLLRDGDRLTVPARATRPDAQAGRRVSVNTAAEAELESLPGIGPVLARRIVAHHRHHGAFARLEDLLQVEGVGPKLLERLRPLIVVE
;
A
#
# COMPACT_ATOMS: atom_id res chain seq x y z
N MET A 1 16.22 18.55 -15.23
CA MET A 1 15.16 17.68 -14.66
C MET A 1 15.73 16.86 -13.51
N GLN A 2 14.99 16.62 -12.44
CA GLN A 2 15.45 15.77 -11.34
C GLN A 2 14.71 14.43 -11.38
N VAL A 3 15.44 13.32 -11.39
CA VAL A 3 14.88 11.97 -11.30
C VAL A 3 15.28 11.37 -9.94
N ASP A 4 14.30 10.90 -9.19
CA ASP A 4 14.47 10.39 -7.82
C ASP A 4 13.61 9.13 -7.60
N GLY A 5 13.81 8.42 -6.49
CA GLY A 5 13.06 7.21 -6.13
C GLY A 5 13.70 5.94 -6.68
N GLU A 6 12.85 4.98 -7.09
CA GLU A 6 13.27 3.63 -7.52
C GLU A 6 13.82 3.58 -8.96
N VAL A 7 14.93 4.26 -9.17
CA VAL A 7 15.74 4.22 -10.41
C VAL A 7 17.17 3.81 -10.09
N ALA A 8 17.88 3.23 -11.06
CA ALA A 8 19.25 2.77 -10.84
C ALA A 8 20.22 3.90 -10.49
N GLN A 9 20.00 5.10 -11.05
CA GLN A 9 20.86 6.27 -10.86
C GLN A 9 19.98 7.51 -10.63
N PRO A 10 19.53 7.78 -9.40
CA PRO A 10 18.83 9.03 -9.08
C PRO A 10 19.80 10.21 -9.22
N GLY A 11 19.30 11.33 -9.75
CA GLY A 11 20.13 12.49 -10.02
C GLY A 11 19.47 13.55 -10.88
N ILE A 12 20.25 14.57 -11.23
CA ILE A 12 19.82 15.65 -12.12
C ILE A 12 20.26 15.31 -13.55
N TYR A 13 19.29 15.30 -14.46
CA TYR A 13 19.48 15.01 -15.88
C TYR A 13 19.13 16.24 -16.72
N ASN A 14 19.99 16.54 -17.69
CA ASN A 14 19.75 17.57 -18.68
C ASN A 14 19.19 16.93 -19.95
N LEU A 15 17.88 16.93 -20.09
CA LEU A 15 17.14 16.30 -21.20
C LEU A 15 16.41 17.39 -22.00
N PRO A 16 16.25 17.23 -23.33
CA PRO A 16 15.57 18.22 -24.14
C PRO A 16 14.13 18.43 -23.68
N ALA A 17 13.61 19.65 -23.88
CA ALA A 17 12.24 19.99 -23.57
C ALA A 17 11.26 19.08 -24.32
N GLY A 18 10.26 18.54 -23.61
CA GLY A 18 9.32 17.57 -24.19
C GLY A 18 9.82 16.12 -24.13
N THR A 19 10.90 15.83 -23.40
CA THR A 19 11.28 14.46 -23.05
C THR A 19 10.17 13.81 -22.22
N ARG A 20 9.84 12.55 -22.49
CA ARG A 20 8.82 11.83 -21.74
C ARG A 20 9.37 11.29 -20.42
N ALA A 21 8.50 11.10 -19.44
CA ALA A 21 8.85 10.50 -18.15
C ALA A 21 9.54 9.13 -18.33
N GLY A 22 9.09 8.29 -19.25
CA GLY A 22 9.72 7.00 -19.52
C GLY A 22 11.16 7.11 -20.05
N ASP A 23 11.43 8.12 -20.88
CA ASP A 23 12.79 8.38 -21.39
C ASP A 23 13.71 8.88 -20.29
N ALA A 24 13.20 9.71 -19.37
CA ALA A 24 13.94 10.15 -18.19
C ALA A 24 14.25 9.00 -17.22
N VAL A 25 13.31 8.07 -17.01
CA VAL A 25 13.57 6.85 -16.22
C VAL A 25 14.64 5.99 -16.88
N ARG A 26 14.61 5.83 -18.21
CA ARG A 26 15.67 5.13 -18.96
C ARG A 26 17.02 5.83 -18.85
N ALA A 27 17.06 7.16 -18.92
CA ALA A 27 18.27 7.95 -18.73
C ALA A 27 18.85 7.80 -17.31
N ALA A 28 17.98 7.59 -16.32
CA ALA A 28 18.33 7.25 -14.93
C ALA A 28 18.74 5.78 -14.71
N GLY A 29 19.07 5.05 -15.79
CA GLY A 29 19.48 3.64 -15.73
C GLY A 29 18.33 2.65 -15.60
N GLY A 30 17.08 3.12 -15.78
CA GLY A 30 15.89 2.29 -15.74
C GLY A 30 15.29 2.11 -14.33
N PRO A 31 14.07 1.55 -14.25
CA PRO A 31 13.43 1.23 -12.98
C PRO A 31 14.20 0.10 -12.25
N THR A 32 14.34 0.22 -10.93
CA THR A 32 14.84 -0.90 -10.09
C THR A 32 13.81 -2.05 -10.04
N PRO A 33 14.18 -3.25 -9.58
CA PRO A 33 13.23 -4.34 -9.37
C PRO A 33 12.11 -4.00 -8.37
N ALA A 34 12.37 -3.06 -7.48
CA ALA A 34 11.42 -2.57 -6.50
C ALA A 34 10.57 -1.40 -7.02
N ALA A 35 10.84 -0.87 -8.21
CA ALA A 35 10.05 0.20 -8.81
C ALA A 35 8.65 -0.25 -9.24
N ASP A 36 7.70 0.67 -9.18
CA ASP A 36 6.38 0.52 -9.81
C ASP A 36 6.18 1.54 -10.94
N PRO A 37 6.75 1.28 -12.13
CA PRO A 37 6.58 2.16 -13.28
C PRO A 37 5.12 2.22 -13.78
N VAL A 38 4.25 1.29 -13.36
CA VAL A 38 2.83 1.28 -13.73
C VAL A 38 2.05 2.37 -13.00
N ALA A 39 2.48 2.77 -11.80
CA ALA A 39 1.90 3.90 -11.08
C ALA A 39 2.26 5.26 -11.70
N LEU A 40 3.18 5.30 -12.67
CA LEU A 40 3.68 6.50 -13.30
C LEU A 40 3.12 6.68 -14.71
N ASN A 41 2.66 7.89 -15.04
CA ASN A 41 2.37 8.22 -16.43
C ASN A 41 3.68 8.42 -17.21
N LEU A 42 4.22 7.32 -17.75
CA LEU A 42 5.46 7.32 -18.53
C LEU A 42 5.39 8.17 -19.81
N ALA A 43 4.19 8.49 -20.28
CA ALA A 43 3.98 9.34 -21.45
C ALA A 43 3.98 10.85 -21.12
N ARG A 44 3.95 11.23 -19.83
CA ARG A 44 3.95 12.63 -19.39
C ARG A 44 5.19 13.35 -19.90
N LEU A 45 4.99 14.50 -20.53
CA LEU A 45 6.08 15.38 -20.97
C LEU A 45 6.69 16.10 -19.76
N LEU A 46 8.01 16.04 -19.65
CA LEU A 46 8.78 16.75 -18.64
C LEU A 46 9.25 18.09 -19.18
N ARG A 47 9.37 19.04 -18.26
CA ARG A 47 9.88 20.39 -18.50
C ARG A 47 11.15 20.59 -17.69
N ASP A 48 11.91 21.63 -18.02
CA ASP A 48 13.05 21.96 -17.19
C ASP A 48 12.60 22.35 -15.76
N GLY A 49 13.39 21.96 -14.77
CA GLY A 49 13.02 22.05 -13.35
C GLY A 49 11.97 21.03 -12.86
N ASP A 50 11.40 20.18 -13.73
CA ASP A 50 10.45 19.14 -13.30
C ASP A 50 11.15 18.05 -12.49
N ARG A 51 10.44 17.53 -11.48
CA ARG A 51 10.88 16.43 -10.61
C ARG A 51 10.04 15.19 -10.91
N LEU A 52 10.72 14.13 -11.32
CA LEU A 52 10.15 12.82 -11.58
C LEU A 52 10.56 11.85 -10.46
N THR A 53 9.63 11.50 -9.59
CA THR A 53 9.85 10.49 -8.55
C THR A 53 9.26 9.16 -9.00
N VAL A 54 10.09 8.11 -9.07
CA VAL A 54 9.64 6.75 -9.38
C VAL A 54 9.23 6.06 -8.07
N PRO A 55 7.94 5.73 -7.90
CA PRO A 55 7.47 5.09 -6.68
C PRO A 55 7.99 3.67 -6.58
N ALA A 56 8.19 3.20 -5.36
CA ALA A 56 8.40 1.78 -5.10
C ALA A 56 7.06 1.03 -5.20
N ARG A 57 7.13 -0.23 -5.62
CA ARG A 57 6.05 -1.21 -5.58
C ARG A 57 5.50 -1.41 -4.16
N ALA A 58 6.29 -1.08 -3.14
CA ALA A 58 5.88 -1.07 -1.73
C ALA A 58 5.13 0.20 -1.29
N THR A 59 5.10 1.27 -2.12
CA THR A 59 4.45 2.56 -1.78
C THR A 59 3.08 2.75 -2.43
N ARG A 60 2.37 1.64 -2.66
CA ARG A 60 0.92 1.67 -2.90
C ARG A 60 0.20 1.36 -1.60
N PRO A 61 -0.49 2.32 -0.96
CA PRO A 61 -1.53 1.98 0.00
C PRO A 61 -2.68 1.17 -0.64
N ASP A 62 -2.70 0.97 -1.97
CA ASP A 62 -3.61 0.05 -2.68
C ASP A 62 -3.05 -1.37 -2.92
N ALA A 63 -1.78 -1.66 -2.62
CA ALA A 63 -1.21 -3.01 -2.84
C ALA A 63 -1.68 -4.06 -1.81
N GLN A 64 -2.44 -3.66 -0.78
CA GLN A 64 -3.18 -4.59 0.09
C GLN A 64 -4.53 -5.03 -0.51
N ALA A 65 -4.98 -4.48 -1.66
CA ALA A 65 -6.25 -4.87 -2.27
C ALA A 65 -6.31 -6.31 -2.80
N GLY A 66 -5.22 -7.08 -2.72
CA GLY A 66 -5.18 -8.51 -3.08
C GLY A 66 -4.74 -9.45 -1.95
N ARG A 67 -4.36 -8.93 -0.78
CA ARG A 67 -3.82 -9.75 0.31
C ARG A 67 -4.77 -9.61 1.50
N ARG A 68 -5.58 -10.63 1.71
CA ARG A 68 -6.51 -10.68 2.84
C ARG A 68 -5.72 -10.45 4.13
N VAL A 69 -6.20 -9.54 4.97
CA VAL A 69 -5.58 -9.22 6.26
C VAL A 69 -5.91 -10.35 7.23
N SER A 70 -4.87 -11.00 7.76
CA SER A 70 -5.02 -12.12 8.69
C SER A 70 -5.31 -11.61 10.09
N VAL A 71 -6.50 -11.85 10.61
CA VAL A 71 -6.95 -11.25 11.89
C VAL A 71 -6.14 -11.69 13.12
N ASN A 72 -5.45 -12.83 13.03
CA ASN A 72 -4.62 -13.39 14.10
C ASN A 72 -3.18 -12.84 14.09
N THR A 73 -2.67 -12.41 12.92
CA THR A 73 -1.26 -12.02 12.73
C THR A 73 -1.09 -10.56 12.31
N ALA A 74 -2.16 -9.90 11.85
CA ALA A 74 -2.13 -8.52 11.41
C ALA A 74 -1.79 -7.57 12.57
N ALA A 75 -0.96 -6.58 12.25
CA ALA A 75 -0.70 -5.47 13.15
C ALA A 75 -1.92 -4.52 13.20
N GLU A 76 -1.99 -3.71 14.26
CA GLU A 76 -3.04 -2.70 14.45
C GLU A 76 -3.18 -1.80 13.21
N ALA A 77 -2.06 -1.30 12.69
CA ALA A 77 -2.02 -0.46 11.49
C ALA A 77 -2.55 -1.15 10.22
N GLU A 78 -2.42 -2.48 10.10
CA GLU A 78 -2.98 -3.23 8.98
C GLU A 78 -4.49 -3.41 9.11
N LEU A 79 -4.98 -3.60 10.34
CA LEU A 79 -6.42 -3.63 10.62
C LEU A 79 -7.05 -2.25 10.37
N GLU A 80 -6.37 -1.14 10.71
CA GLU A 80 -6.81 0.23 10.45
C GLU A 80 -6.95 0.58 8.95
N SER A 81 -6.23 -0.14 8.08
CA SER A 81 -6.37 -0.03 6.61
C SER A 81 -7.74 -0.53 6.12
N LEU A 82 -8.45 -1.32 6.94
CA LEU A 82 -9.73 -1.91 6.58
C LEU A 82 -10.90 -0.91 6.67
N PRO A 83 -11.85 -0.94 5.71
CA PRO A 83 -12.95 0.01 5.68
C PRO A 83 -13.88 -0.15 6.89
N GLY A 84 -13.90 0.87 7.75
CA GLY A 84 -14.73 0.89 8.96
C GLY A 84 -14.05 0.35 10.22
N ILE A 85 -12.76 0.00 10.15
CA ILE A 85 -11.92 -0.27 11.31
C ILE A 85 -11.09 0.99 11.59
N GLY A 86 -11.36 1.64 12.71
CA GLY A 86 -10.52 2.72 13.22
C GLY A 86 -9.51 2.24 14.26
N PRO A 87 -8.61 3.11 14.74
CA PRO A 87 -7.59 2.78 15.74
C PRO A 87 -8.18 2.13 16.99
N VAL A 88 -9.34 2.60 17.46
CA VAL A 88 -10.01 2.05 18.63
C VAL A 88 -10.46 0.60 18.41
N LEU A 89 -10.97 0.27 17.23
CA LEU A 89 -11.44 -1.06 16.86
C LEU A 89 -10.27 -2.02 16.64
N ALA A 90 -9.24 -1.58 15.91
CA ALA A 90 -8.03 -2.35 15.68
C ALA A 90 -7.36 -2.76 17.01
N ARG A 91 -7.23 -1.80 17.94
CA ARG A 91 -6.75 -2.06 19.32
C ARG A 91 -7.53 -3.14 20.04
N ARG A 92 -8.86 -3.07 19.96
CA ARG A 92 -9.75 -4.03 20.62
C ARG A 92 -9.62 -5.43 20.03
N ILE A 93 -9.49 -5.56 18.71
CA ILE A 93 -9.28 -6.85 18.04
C ILE A 93 -7.98 -7.48 18.53
N VAL A 94 -6.88 -6.73 18.53
CA VAL A 94 -5.57 -7.21 19.00
C VAL A 94 -5.60 -7.55 20.50
N ALA A 95 -6.26 -6.72 21.32
CA ALA A 95 -6.40 -6.99 22.74
C ALA A 95 -7.23 -8.26 23.00
N HIS A 96 -8.36 -8.41 22.31
CA HIS A 96 -9.22 -9.60 22.42
C HIS A 96 -8.44 -10.87 22.07
N HIS A 97 -7.69 -10.85 20.97
CA HIS A 97 -6.81 -11.95 20.58
C HIS A 97 -5.82 -12.35 21.69
N ARG A 98 -5.19 -11.38 22.36
CA ARG A 98 -4.22 -11.64 23.44
C ARG A 98 -4.86 -12.22 24.70
N HIS A 99 -6.13 -11.90 24.96
CA HIS A 99 -6.85 -12.33 26.15
C HIS A 99 -7.62 -13.65 25.95
N HIS A 100 -8.23 -13.84 24.78
CA HIS A 100 -9.10 -14.97 24.47
C HIS A 100 -8.44 -16.02 23.57
N GLY A 101 -7.30 -15.71 22.96
CA GLY A 101 -6.61 -16.58 22.00
C GLY A 101 -6.97 -16.27 20.55
N ALA A 102 -6.39 -17.04 19.63
CA ALA A 102 -6.61 -16.94 18.18
C ALA A 102 -8.10 -17.03 17.82
N PHE A 103 -8.54 -16.14 16.93
CA PHE A 103 -9.86 -16.27 16.30
C PHE A 103 -9.85 -17.56 15.47
N ALA A 104 -10.79 -18.47 15.72
CA ALA A 104 -10.90 -19.72 14.94
C ALA A 104 -11.65 -19.53 13.61
N ARG A 105 -12.50 -18.50 13.52
CA ARG A 105 -13.34 -18.19 12.36
C ARG A 105 -13.69 -16.72 12.33
N LEU A 106 -14.12 -16.23 11.17
CA LEU A 106 -14.47 -14.82 10.99
C LEU A 106 -15.63 -14.36 11.89
N GLU A 107 -16.59 -15.24 12.20
CA GLU A 107 -17.68 -14.91 13.13
C GLU A 107 -17.20 -14.59 14.55
N ASP A 108 -16.02 -15.07 14.94
CA ASP A 108 -15.46 -14.84 16.27
C ASP A 108 -15.11 -13.35 16.49
N LEU A 109 -14.88 -12.60 15.41
CA LEU A 109 -14.73 -11.15 15.48
C LEU A 109 -15.99 -10.45 16.01
N LEU A 110 -17.18 -11.05 15.92
CA LEU A 110 -18.42 -10.49 16.49
C LEU A 110 -18.41 -10.45 18.03
N GLN A 111 -17.49 -11.18 18.68
CA GLN A 111 -17.28 -11.09 20.12
C GLN A 111 -16.55 -9.80 20.51
N VAL A 112 -15.87 -9.14 19.57
CA VAL A 112 -15.17 -7.88 19.80
C VAL A 112 -16.18 -6.74 19.83
N GLU A 113 -16.22 -6.03 20.95
CA GLU A 113 -17.12 -4.89 21.13
C GLU A 113 -16.86 -3.80 20.08
N GLY A 114 -17.87 -3.53 19.25
CA GLY A 114 -17.82 -2.57 18.14
C GLY A 114 -17.75 -3.22 16.75
N VAL A 115 -17.46 -4.53 16.66
CA VAL A 115 -17.53 -5.27 15.40
C VAL A 115 -18.94 -5.83 15.23
N GLY A 116 -19.75 -5.13 14.43
CA GLY A 116 -21.09 -5.58 14.07
C GLY A 116 -21.14 -6.53 12.86
N PRO A 117 -22.24 -7.24 12.65
CA PRO A 117 -22.43 -8.13 11.49
C PRO A 117 -22.29 -7.40 10.15
N LYS A 118 -22.83 -6.17 10.06
CA LYS A 118 -22.68 -5.32 8.87
C LYS A 118 -21.22 -4.96 8.55
N LEU A 119 -20.41 -4.75 9.58
CA LEU A 119 -18.99 -4.46 9.40
C LEU A 119 -18.28 -5.72 8.92
N LEU A 120 -18.52 -6.84 9.61
CA LEU A 120 -17.93 -8.13 9.25
C LEU A 120 -18.23 -8.55 7.81
N GLU A 121 -19.46 -8.37 7.33
CA GLU A 121 -19.83 -8.67 5.93
C GLU A 121 -19.02 -7.85 4.92
N ARG A 122 -18.76 -6.58 5.22
CA ARG A 122 -17.92 -5.71 4.38
C ARG A 122 -16.45 -6.12 4.43
N LEU A 123 -16.00 -6.63 5.56
CA LEU A 123 -14.62 -7.05 5.77
C LEU A 123 -14.34 -8.46 5.24
N ARG A 124 -15.33 -9.37 5.22
CA ARG A 124 -15.21 -10.76 4.74
C ARG A 124 -14.36 -10.97 3.48
N PRO A 125 -14.50 -10.19 2.39
CA PRO A 125 -13.64 -10.37 1.21
C PRO A 125 -12.18 -9.91 1.41
N LEU A 126 -11.93 -9.07 2.41
CA LEU A 126 -10.66 -8.40 2.71
C LEU A 126 -9.89 -9.03 3.87
N ILE A 127 -10.49 -9.93 4.65
CA ILE A 127 -9.87 -10.55 5.83
C ILE A 127 -9.87 -12.07 5.74
N VAL A 128 -8.94 -12.69 6.46
CA VAL A 128 -8.82 -14.15 6.56
C VAL A 128 -8.46 -14.55 7.99
N VAL A 129 -8.76 -15.79 8.33
CA VAL A 129 -8.30 -16.44 9.55
C VAL A 129 -7.32 -17.52 9.15
N GLU A 130 -6.09 -17.43 9.67
CA GLU A 130 -5.01 -18.42 9.52
C GLU A 130 -4.65 -18.99 10.89
#